data_AF-A0A7Y5JVZ1-F1
#
_entry.id   AF-A0A7Y5JVZ1-F1
#
_cell.length_a   1.000
_cell.length_b   1.000
_cell.length_c   1.000
_cell.angle_alpha   90.00
_cell.angle_beta   90.00
_cell.angle_gamma   90.00
#
_symmetry.space_group_name_H-M   'P 1'
#
loop_
_entity.id
_entity.type
_entity.pdbx_description
1 polymer ?
#
loop_
_entity_poly.entity_id
_entity_poly.type
_entity_poly.pdbx_seq_one_letter_code
_entity_poly.pdbx_strand_id
1 'polypeptide(L)'
;MAALAALLISFVAISTLWREPRLRASDGIPLPAPVAAVLDSRWLRLVARLLAALLTVWTLVALVLGPDSARNPVPHVVYVWLWVGLAFASMLLGPVWRVINPLRALHAGLLRLARVSPDLAALPYRWGLWPAAVGLGTFTWVELVAEDNTSLGFLRVLVAAFIALSLLGAAVFGRAWFEQGDPFEAWSRLLGLLSPLGRRDDGRWVLRTPLHGVNGLRGQRGLVPTVAVMLGGMAYDGF
;
A
#
# COMPACT_ATOMS: atom_id res chain seq x y z
N MET A 1 32.09 -9.09 6.86
CA MET A 1 32.82 -7.81 6.92
C MET A 1 32.96 -7.14 5.55
N ALA A 2 33.49 -7.80 4.51
CA ALA A 2 33.64 -7.21 3.17
C ALA A 2 32.31 -6.80 2.50
N ALA A 3 31.25 -7.61 2.61
CA ALA A 3 29.94 -7.28 2.04
C ALA A 3 29.27 -6.07 2.74
N LEU A 4 29.40 -5.97 4.07
CA LEU A 4 28.88 -4.83 4.84
C LEU A 4 29.63 -3.54 4.49
N ALA A 5 30.95 -3.63 4.34
CA ALA A 5 31.79 -2.52 3.92
C ALA A 5 31.47 -2.07 2.49
N ALA A 6 31.30 -3.02 1.55
CA ALA A 6 30.89 -2.70 0.18
C ALA A 6 29.51 -2.03 0.13
N LEU A 7 28.54 -2.49 0.93
CA LEU A 7 27.22 -1.87 1.03
C LEU A 7 27.31 -0.43 1.56
N LEU A 8 28.03 -0.23 2.68
CA LEU A 8 28.24 1.10 3.27
C LEU A 8 28.95 2.05 2.30
N ILE A 9 30.03 1.59 1.66
CA ILE A 9 30.76 2.36 0.65
C ILE A 9 29.84 2.68 -0.53
N SER A 10 28.99 1.75 -0.97
CA SER A 10 28.04 1.97 -2.07
C SER A 10 26.99 3.03 -1.72
N PHE A 11 26.42 2.98 -0.52
CA PHE A 11 25.45 3.99 -0.05
C PHE A 11 26.11 5.37 0.14
N VAL A 12 27.33 5.41 0.69
CA VAL A 12 28.11 6.66 0.82
C VAL A 12 28.50 7.20 -0.56
N ALA A 13 28.93 6.35 -1.48
CA ALA A 13 29.25 6.73 -2.84
C ALA A 13 28.02 7.29 -3.56
N ILE A 14 26.87 6.58 -3.52
CA ILE A 14 25.63 7.06 -4.14
C ILE A 14 25.16 8.37 -3.51
N SER A 15 25.22 8.52 -2.18
CA SER A 15 24.79 9.77 -1.53
C SER A 15 25.71 10.95 -1.83
N THR A 16 27.00 10.70 -2.04
CA THR A 16 28.00 11.76 -2.29
C THR A 16 28.16 12.09 -3.77
N LEU A 17 28.02 11.12 -4.68
CA LEU A 17 28.17 11.26 -6.13
C LEU A 17 26.87 11.66 -6.83
N TRP A 18 25.71 11.29 -6.28
CA TRP A 18 24.41 11.56 -6.88
C TRP A 18 23.66 12.67 -6.13
N ARG A 19 24.27 13.86 -6.09
CA ARG A 19 23.73 15.03 -5.38
C ARG A 19 22.56 15.72 -6.08
N GLU A 20 22.47 15.56 -7.40
CA GLU A 20 21.41 16.18 -8.22
C GLU A 20 20.56 15.12 -8.94
N PRO A 21 19.23 15.21 -8.83
CA PRO A 21 18.31 14.39 -9.60
C PRO A 21 18.53 14.55 -11.11
N ARG A 22 19.06 13.53 -11.77
CA ARG A 22 19.31 13.56 -13.23
C ARG A 22 18.05 13.29 -14.06
N LEU A 23 17.00 12.76 -13.42
CA LEU A 23 15.72 12.43 -14.04
C LEU A 23 14.76 13.60 -13.82
N ARG A 24 14.30 14.23 -14.89
CA ARG A 24 13.37 15.37 -14.82
C ARG A 24 11.94 14.85 -14.70
N ALA A 25 11.08 15.60 -14.03
CA ALA A 25 9.65 15.28 -13.94
C ALA A 25 8.96 15.27 -15.33
N SER A 26 9.57 15.93 -16.31
CA SER A 26 9.16 15.99 -17.72
C SER A 26 9.62 14.81 -18.57
N ASP A 27 10.39 13.85 -18.06
CA ASP A 27 10.91 12.75 -18.86
C ASP A 27 9.84 11.63 -19.01
N GLY A 28 10.12 10.62 -19.85
CA GLY A 28 9.21 9.50 -20.13
C GLY A 28 8.59 9.52 -21.53
N ILE A 29 8.12 8.35 -21.99
CA ILE A 29 7.54 8.16 -23.31
C ILE A 29 6.01 8.25 -23.17
N PRO A 30 5.32 9.20 -23.84
CA PRO A 30 3.87 9.31 -23.73
C PRO A 30 3.19 8.03 -24.22
N LEU A 31 2.20 7.56 -23.44
CA LEU A 31 1.40 6.42 -23.85
C LEU A 31 0.47 6.79 -25.02
N PRO A 32 0.14 5.84 -25.91
CA PRO A 32 -0.89 6.05 -26.91
C PRO A 32 -2.21 6.48 -26.26
N ALA A 33 -2.89 7.45 -26.89
CA ALA A 33 -4.19 7.97 -26.43
C ALA A 33 -5.22 6.90 -26.01
N PRO A 34 -5.42 5.77 -26.75
CA PRO A 34 -6.39 4.76 -26.33
C PRO A 34 -6.00 4.09 -25.00
N VAL A 35 -4.71 3.83 -24.77
CA VAL A 35 -4.22 3.22 -23.53
C VAL A 35 -4.41 4.18 -22.36
N ALA A 36 -4.05 5.46 -22.55
CA ALA A 36 -4.29 6.50 -21.55
C ALA A 36 -5.78 6.64 -21.20
N ALA A 37 -6.67 6.59 -22.21
CA ALA A 37 -8.11 6.65 -22.00
C ALA A 37 -8.66 5.45 -21.21
N VAL A 38 -8.14 4.25 -21.44
CA VAL A 38 -8.49 3.05 -20.66
C VAL A 38 -8.03 3.18 -19.21
N LEU A 39 -6.79 3.62 -18.97
CA LEU A 39 -6.26 3.85 -17.62
C LEU A 39 -7.04 4.95 -16.86
N ASP A 40 -7.60 5.92 -17.59
CA ASP A 40 -8.44 6.96 -17.02
C ASP A 40 -9.92 6.60 -16.91
N SER A 41 -10.32 5.47 -17.47
CA SER A 41 -11.70 5.02 -17.48
C SER A 41 -12.26 4.88 -16.08
N ARG A 42 -13.37 5.60 -15.83
CA ARG A 42 -14.17 5.44 -14.60
C ARG A 42 -14.68 4.00 -14.44
N TRP A 43 -14.94 3.31 -15.55
CA TRP A 43 -15.43 1.94 -15.55
C TRP A 43 -14.38 0.95 -15.08
N LEU A 44 -13.12 1.11 -15.53
CA LEU A 44 -12.01 0.29 -15.05
C LEU A 44 -11.87 0.41 -13.52
N ARG A 45 -11.89 1.65 -13.01
CA ARG A 45 -11.81 1.90 -11.55
C ARG A 45 -13.02 1.36 -10.80
N LEU A 46 -14.22 1.46 -11.38
CA LEU A 46 -15.45 0.93 -10.78
C LEU A 46 -15.41 -0.60 -10.72
N VAL A 47 -15.09 -1.26 -11.82
CA VAL A 47 -14.98 -2.73 -11.89
C VAL A 47 -13.92 -3.23 -10.90
N ALA A 48 -12.75 -2.60 -10.86
CA ALA A 48 -11.71 -2.96 -9.88
C ALA A 48 -12.20 -2.84 -8.44
N ARG A 49 -12.94 -1.77 -8.11
CA ARG A 49 -13.54 -1.58 -6.78
C ARG A 49 -14.60 -2.62 -6.45
N LEU A 50 -15.47 -2.95 -7.41
CA LEU A 50 -16.52 -3.95 -7.22
C LEU A 50 -15.94 -5.35 -7.03
N LEU A 51 -14.94 -5.73 -7.83
CA LEU A 51 -14.23 -7.00 -7.68
C LEU A 51 -13.50 -7.09 -6.34
N ALA A 52 -12.83 -6.02 -5.92
CA ALA A 52 -12.17 -5.98 -4.62
C ALA A 52 -13.17 -6.04 -3.46
N ALA A 53 -14.31 -5.35 -3.57
CA ALA A 53 -15.38 -5.43 -2.58
C ALA A 53 -15.98 -6.85 -2.49
N LEU A 54 -16.23 -7.49 -3.64
CA LEU A 54 -16.72 -8.87 -3.70
C LEU A 54 -15.72 -9.83 -3.05
N LEU A 55 -14.43 -9.72 -3.40
CA LEU A 55 -13.37 -10.53 -2.81
C LEU A 55 -13.27 -10.30 -1.30
N THR A 56 -13.42 -9.06 -0.84
CA THR A 56 -13.43 -8.71 0.59
C THR A 56 -14.59 -9.39 1.30
N VAL A 57 -15.82 -9.27 0.78
CA VAL A 57 -17.01 -9.90 1.37
C VAL A 57 -16.86 -11.42 1.39
N TRP A 58 -16.41 -12.02 0.30
CA TRP A 58 -16.17 -13.46 0.24
C TRP A 58 -15.13 -13.92 1.26
N THR A 59 -14.03 -13.18 1.41
CA THR A 59 -12.98 -13.47 2.39
C THR A 59 -13.51 -13.35 3.82
N LEU A 60 -14.30 -12.32 4.13
CA LEU A 60 -14.92 -12.16 5.45
C LEU A 60 -15.94 -13.26 5.76
N VAL A 61 -16.73 -13.68 4.77
CA VAL A 61 -17.64 -14.82 4.90
C VAL A 61 -16.86 -16.10 5.19
N ALA A 62 -15.79 -16.38 4.45
CA ALA A 62 -14.93 -17.54 4.68
C ALA A 62 -14.20 -17.49 6.05
N LEU A 63 -13.88 -16.30 6.53
CA LEU A 63 -13.23 -16.09 7.83
C LEU A 63 -14.19 -16.37 9.00
N VAL A 64 -15.44 -15.90 8.89
CA VAL A 64 -16.42 -16.00 9.97
C VAL A 64 -17.15 -17.35 9.96
N LEU A 65 -17.59 -17.80 8.77
CA LEU A 65 -18.44 -18.99 8.62
C LEU A 65 -17.69 -20.21 8.10
N GLY A 66 -16.48 -20.05 7.56
CA GLY A 66 -15.71 -21.16 7.02
C GLY A 66 -15.12 -22.07 8.10
N PRO A 67 -14.81 -23.34 7.74
CA PRO A 67 -14.16 -24.28 8.64
C PRO A 67 -12.69 -23.89 8.85
N ASP A 68 -12.20 -24.05 10.08
CA ASP A 68 -10.79 -23.86 10.42
C ASP A 68 -9.99 -25.06 9.93
N SER A 69 -9.47 -24.95 8.71
CA SER A 69 -8.77 -26.03 8.02
C SER A 69 -7.79 -25.44 7.01
N ALA A 70 -6.77 -26.22 6.64
CA ALA A 70 -5.78 -25.82 5.62
C ALA A 70 -6.39 -25.53 4.23
N ARG A 71 -7.64 -25.94 3.98
CA ARG A 71 -8.36 -25.63 2.73
C ARG A 71 -9.06 -24.28 2.77
N ASN A 72 -9.13 -23.63 3.92
CA ASN A 72 -9.74 -22.31 4.03
C ASN A 72 -8.86 -21.30 3.26
N PRO A 73 -9.44 -20.50 2.34
CA PRO A 73 -8.66 -19.60 1.50
C PRO A 73 -8.14 -18.36 2.23
N VAL A 74 -8.66 -18.04 3.42
CA VAL A 74 -8.39 -16.75 4.08
C VAL A 74 -6.91 -16.52 4.39
N PRO A 75 -6.14 -17.47 4.97
CA PRO A 75 -4.72 -17.28 5.18
C PRO A 75 -3.99 -16.95 3.87
N HIS A 76 -4.32 -17.63 2.77
CA HIS A 76 -3.73 -17.35 1.46
C HIS A 76 -4.11 -15.96 0.93
N VAL A 77 -5.35 -15.52 1.11
CA VAL A 77 -5.76 -14.17 0.71
C VAL A 77 -4.99 -13.10 1.50
N VAL A 78 -4.85 -13.28 2.81
CA VAL A 78 -4.21 -12.31 3.72
C VAL A 78 -2.69 -12.29 3.55
N TYR A 79 -2.03 -13.44 3.52
CA TYR A 79 -0.56 -13.51 3.47
C TYR A 79 0.00 -13.53 2.06
N VAL A 80 -0.71 -14.08 1.07
CA VAL A 80 -0.18 -14.13 -0.31
C VAL A 80 -0.73 -12.98 -1.15
N TRP A 81 -2.05 -12.88 -1.28
CA TRP A 81 -2.63 -11.91 -2.22
C TRP A 81 -2.54 -10.48 -1.72
N LEU A 82 -2.82 -10.23 -0.44
CA LEU A 82 -2.75 -8.89 0.15
C LEU A 82 -1.32 -8.41 0.36
N TRP A 83 -0.37 -9.29 0.69
CA TRP A 83 1.03 -8.90 0.86
C TRP A 83 1.76 -8.85 -0.49
N VAL A 84 1.94 -10.01 -1.12
CA VAL A 84 2.74 -10.22 -2.33
C VAL A 84 1.98 -9.75 -3.58
N GLY A 85 0.71 -10.16 -3.72
CA GLY A 85 -0.11 -9.76 -4.87
C GLY A 85 -0.27 -8.24 -4.97
N LEU A 86 -0.50 -7.57 -3.82
CA LEU A 86 -0.57 -6.12 -3.76
C LEU A 86 0.77 -5.46 -4.11
N ALA A 87 1.88 -6.03 -3.64
CA ALA A 87 3.23 -5.52 -3.93
C ALA A 87 3.48 -5.49 -5.44
N PHE A 88 3.34 -6.63 -6.11
CA PHE A 88 3.54 -6.73 -7.56
C PHE A 88 2.55 -5.88 -8.34
N ALA A 89 1.26 -5.94 -8.01
CA ALA A 89 0.25 -5.10 -8.67
C ALA A 89 0.60 -3.62 -8.53
N SER A 90 1.14 -3.20 -7.38
CA SER A 90 1.53 -1.82 -7.16
C SER A 90 2.77 -1.43 -7.96
N MET A 91 3.79 -2.30 -7.98
CA MET A 91 4.99 -2.10 -8.78
C MET A 91 4.71 -2.04 -10.27
N LEU A 92 3.64 -2.65 -10.77
CA LEU A 92 3.28 -2.59 -12.18
C LEU A 92 2.39 -1.39 -12.49
N LEU A 93 1.33 -1.18 -11.69
CA LEU A 93 0.22 -0.26 -12.02
C LEU A 93 0.19 1.04 -11.20
N GLY A 94 1.13 1.22 -10.27
CA GLY A 94 1.14 2.33 -9.32
C GLY A 94 0.34 2.02 -8.05
N PRO A 95 -0.08 3.00 -7.24
CA PRO A 95 -0.71 2.77 -5.94
C PRO A 95 -2.14 2.19 -6.06
N VAL A 96 -2.26 0.88 -6.33
CA VAL A 96 -3.54 0.21 -6.58
C VAL A 96 -4.43 0.15 -5.34
N TRP A 97 -3.85 0.00 -4.13
CA TRP A 97 -4.63 -0.10 -2.89
C TRP A 97 -5.52 1.13 -2.68
N ARG A 98 -5.01 2.32 -3.01
CA ARG A 98 -5.79 3.57 -2.93
C ARG A 98 -7.10 3.50 -3.74
N VAL A 99 -7.13 2.71 -4.81
CA VAL A 99 -8.31 2.54 -5.66
C VAL A 99 -9.23 1.46 -5.10
N ILE A 100 -8.68 0.32 -4.67
CA ILE A 100 -9.42 -0.90 -4.34
C ILE A 100 -9.68 -1.11 -2.85
N ASN A 101 -9.12 -0.28 -1.96
CA ASN A 101 -9.24 -0.40 -0.51
C ASN A 101 -10.74 -0.39 -0.10
N PRO A 102 -11.27 -1.51 0.42
CA PRO A 102 -12.69 -1.64 0.75
C PRO A 102 -13.09 -0.74 1.92
N LEU A 103 -12.19 -0.51 2.89
CA LEU A 103 -12.45 0.34 4.06
C LEU A 103 -12.50 1.81 3.68
N ARG A 104 -11.61 2.24 2.77
CA ARG A 104 -11.64 3.58 2.18
C ARG A 104 -12.95 3.82 1.42
N ALA A 105 -13.39 2.83 0.64
CA ALA A 105 -14.65 2.90 -0.09
C ALA A 105 -15.87 2.92 0.84
N LEU A 106 -15.87 2.08 1.89
CA LEU A 106 -16.90 2.02 2.91
C LEU A 106 -17.01 3.36 3.65
N HIS A 107 -15.91 3.90 4.16
CA HIS A 107 -15.88 5.19 4.85
C HIS A 107 -16.41 6.33 3.96
N ALA A 108 -15.96 6.40 2.70
CA ALA A 108 -16.47 7.39 1.75
C ALA A 108 -17.97 7.22 1.46
N GLY A 109 -18.47 5.98 1.41
CA GLY A 109 -19.89 5.67 1.25
C GLY A 109 -20.73 6.12 2.45
N LEU A 110 -20.26 5.84 3.67
CA LEU A 110 -20.91 6.26 4.91
C LEU A 110 -21.01 7.78 5.02
N LEU A 111 -19.94 8.52 4.71
CA LEU A 111 -19.97 9.99 4.71
C LEU A 111 -20.92 10.55 3.67
N ARG A 112 -20.99 9.94 2.48
CA ARG A 112 -21.97 10.34 1.44
C ARG A 112 -23.41 10.10 1.88
N LEU A 113 -23.68 8.95 2.51
CA LEU A 113 -25.01 8.63 3.02
C LEU A 113 -25.42 9.60 4.14
N ALA A 114 -24.48 9.96 5.02
CA ALA A 114 -24.67 10.96 6.07
C ALA A 114 -24.72 12.42 5.53
N ARG A 115 -24.48 12.64 4.23
CA ARG A 115 -24.36 13.97 3.60
C ARG A 115 -23.30 14.87 4.25
N VAL A 116 -22.23 14.25 4.73
CA VAL A 116 -21.10 14.92 5.38
C VAL A 116 -19.95 15.10 4.40
N SER A 117 -19.18 16.18 4.58
CA SER A 117 -17.97 16.40 3.79
C SER A 117 -17.04 15.19 3.90
N PRO A 118 -16.49 14.69 2.79
CA PRO A 118 -15.56 13.57 2.82
C PRO A 118 -14.19 13.97 3.39
N ASP A 119 -13.97 15.26 3.63
CA ASP A 119 -12.79 15.82 4.31
C ASP A 119 -13.05 16.07 5.81
N LEU A 120 -14.19 15.59 6.35
CA LEU A 120 -14.43 15.64 7.79
C LEU A 120 -13.33 14.89 8.53
N ALA A 121 -12.69 15.59 9.47
CA ALA A 121 -11.74 15.05 10.43
C ALA A 121 -12.00 15.72 11.77
N ALA A 122 -12.04 14.93 12.85
CA ALA A 122 -12.15 15.44 14.21
C ALA A 122 -10.84 16.07 14.68
N LEU A 123 -9.69 15.55 14.24
CA LEU A 123 -8.36 16.02 14.60
C LEU A 123 -7.42 16.08 13.40
N PRO A 124 -6.45 17.02 13.39
CA PRO A 124 -5.43 17.08 12.34
C PRO A 124 -4.46 15.89 12.45
N TYR A 125 -4.14 15.27 11.32
CA TYR A 125 -3.18 14.17 11.25
C TYR A 125 -1.73 14.68 11.21
N ARG A 126 -0.89 14.27 12.17
CA ARG A 126 0.51 14.76 12.31
C ARG A 126 1.55 13.65 12.46
N TRP A 127 1.13 12.39 12.33
CA TRP A 127 1.95 11.20 12.63
C TRP A 127 2.79 10.74 11.44
N GLY A 128 2.51 11.25 10.23
CA GLY A 128 3.19 10.80 9.02
C GLY A 128 2.97 9.32 8.77
N LEU A 129 4.00 8.57 8.41
CA LEU A 129 3.93 7.12 8.12
C LEU A 129 4.17 6.25 9.37
N TRP A 130 4.27 6.80 10.57
CA TRP A 130 4.53 5.99 11.77
C TRP A 130 3.50 4.89 12.00
N PRO A 131 2.17 5.16 11.93
CA PRO A 131 1.17 4.10 12.08
C PRO A 131 1.30 3.02 10.99
N ALA A 132 1.64 3.41 9.77
CA ALA A 132 1.89 2.47 8.69
C ALA A 132 3.13 1.59 8.95
N ALA A 133 4.23 2.17 9.44
CA ALA A 133 5.43 1.43 9.81
C ALA A 133 5.14 0.38 10.91
N VAL A 134 4.39 0.78 11.95
CA VAL A 134 3.98 -0.12 13.02
C VAL A 134 3.06 -1.21 12.48
N GLY A 135 2.05 -0.85 11.68
CA GLY A 135 1.11 -1.82 11.09
C GLY A 135 1.80 -2.85 10.19
N LEU A 136 2.71 -2.41 9.32
CA LEU A 136 3.51 -3.31 8.48
C LEU A 136 4.45 -4.18 9.31
N GLY A 137 5.07 -3.61 10.35
CA GLY A 137 5.96 -4.34 11.25
C GLY A 137 5.21 -5.44 12.00
N THR A 138 4.03 -5.11 12.54
CA THR A 138 3.14 -6.07 13.17
C THR A 138 2.69 -7.15 12.19
N PHE A 139 2.28 -6.78 10.97
CA PHE A 139 1.89 -7.76 9.96
C PHE A 139 3.02 -8.74 9.63
N THR A 140 4.21 -8.20 9.37
CA THR A 140 5.42 -8.98 9.06
C THR A 140 5.79 -9.91 10.23
N TRP A 141 5.74 -9.41 11.46
CA TRP A 141 6.01 -10.22 12.65
C TRP A 141 4.97 -11.33 12.83
N VAL A 142 3.69 -11.04 12.59
CA VAL A 142 2.62 -12.03 12.64
C VAL A 142 2.84 -13.13 11.60
N GLU A 143 3.19 -12.76 10.38
CA GLU A 143 3.43 -13.71 9.28
C GLU A 143 4.61 -14.63 9.57
N LEU A 144 5.70 -14.10 10.11
CA LEU A 144 6.98 -14.81 10.20
C LEU A 144 7.25 -15.46 11.56
N VAL A 145 6.66 -14.95 12.64
CA VAL A 145 7.04 -15.32 14.01
C VAL A 145 5.85 -15.83 14.83
N ALA A 146 4.64 -15.32 14.61
CA ALA A 146 3.52 -15.68 15.46
C ALA A 146 3.09 -17.14 15.27
N GLU A 147 2.91 -17.83 16.39
CA GLU A 147 2.37 -19.19 16.43
C GLU A 147 0.88 -19.18 16.04
N ASP A 148 0.44 -20.25 15.36
CA ASP A 148 -0.95 -20.44 14.92
C ASP A 148 -1.54 -19.27 14.12
N ASN A 149 -0.69 -18.49 13.43
CA ASN A 149 -1.07 -17.31 12.66
C ASN A 149 -2.01 -17.60 11.47
N THR A 150 -2.12 -18.86 11.06
CA THR A 150 -3.06 -19.31 10.02
C THR A 150 -4.41 -19.80 10.56
N SER A 151 -4.56 -19.93 11.88
CA SER A 151 -5.85 -20.31 12.47
C SER A 151 -6.91 -19.22 12.24
N LEU A 152 -8.15 -19.63 11.99
CA LEU A 152 -9.23 -18.65 11.79
C LEU A 152 -9.51 -17.83 13.05
N GLY A 153 -9.33 -18.43 14.23
CA GLY A 153 -9.45 -17.71 15.50
C GLY A 153 -8.50 -16.51 15.56
N PHE A 154 -7.21 -16.73 15.25
CA PHE A 154 -6.20 -15.68 15.20
C PHE A 154 -6.52 -14.63 14.13
N LEU A 155 -6.82 -15.07 12.90
CA LEU A 155 -7.10 -14.18 11.79
C LEU A 155 -8.36 -13.33 12.01
N ARG A 156 -9.38 -13.85 12.72
CA ARG A 156 -10.58 -13.07 13.09
C ARG A 156 -10.20 -11.88 13.94
N VAL A 157 -9.36 -12.08 14.95
CA VAL A 157 -8.90 -11.01 15.84
C VAL A 157 -8.05 -10.02 15.07
N LEU A 158 -7.09 -10.50 14.27
CA LEU A 158 -6.20 -9.64 13.49
C LEU A 158 -6.96 -8.77 12.49
N VAL A 159 -7.86 -9.39 11.70
CA VAL A 159 -8.66 -8.67 10.69
C VAL A 159 -9.65 -7.72 11.36
N ALA A 160 -10.30 -8.12 12.47
CA ALA A 160 -11.19 -7.24 13.21
C ALA A 160 -10.44 -6.02 13.79
N ALA A 161 -9.25 -6.24 14.36
CA ALA A 161 -8.40 -5.16 14.87
C ALA A 161 -7.97 -4.22 13.75
N PHE A 162 -7.57 -4.75 12.59
CA PHE A 162 -7.21 -3.96 11.42
C PHE A 162 -8.38 -3.10 10.92
N ILE A 163 -9.58 -3.70 10.79
CA ILE A 163 -10.79 -2.98 10.36
C ILE A 163 -11.15 -1.90 11.37
N ALA A 164 -11.19 -2.23 12.67
CA ALA A 164 -11.55 -1.29 13.72
C ALA A 164 -10.56 -0.11 13.77
N LEU A 165 -9.25 -0.39 13.78
CA LEU A 165 -8.22 0.65 13.78
C LEU A 165 -8.34 1.55 12.55
N SER A 166 -8.58 0.95 11.38
CA SER A 166 -8.69 1.70 10.13
C SER A 166 -9.92 2.60 10.08
N LEU A 167 -11.07 2.11 10.55
CA LEU A 167 -12.31 2.89 10.60
C LEU A 167 -12.26 3.97 11.68
N LEU A 168 -11.69 3.68 12.85
CA LEU A 168 -11.48 4.67 13.91
C LEU A 168 -10.49 5.75 13.46
N GLY A 169 -9.38 5.35 12.84
CA GLY A 169 -8.42 6.28 12.27
C GLY A 169 -9.04 7.18 11.21
N ALA A 170 -9.87 6.61 10.32
CA ALA A 170 -10.61 7.38 9.33
C ALA A 170 -11.67 8.31 9.94
N ALA A 171 -12.37 7.89 10.99
CA ALA A 171 -13.35 8.73 11.68
C ALA A 171 -12.70 9.92 12.40
N VAL A 172 -11.51 9.73 12.98
CA VAL A 172 -10.80 10.78 13.72
C VAL A 172 -10.02 11.71 12.78
N PHE A 173 -9.30 11.16 11.80
CA PHE A 173 -8.36 11.90 10.96
C PHE A 173 -8.83 12.10 9.52
N GLY A 174 -10.01 11.60 9.17
CA GLY A 174 -10.57 11.68 7.83
C GLY A 174 -9.75 10.89 6.80
N ARG A 175 -9.67 11.42 5.58
CA ARG A 175 -8.91 10.81 4.46
C ARG A 175 -7.42 10.70 4.73
N ALA A 176 -6.87 11.57 5.58
CA ALA A 176 -5.45 11.58 5.88
C ALA A 176 -4.98 10.27 6.53
N TRP A 177 -5.87 9.56 7.24
CA TRP A 177 -5.58 8.23 7.77
C TRP A 177 -5.24 7.24 6.66
N PHE A 178 -6.09 7.12 5.64
CA PHE A 178 -5.81 6.20 4.54
C PHE A 178 -4.57 6.60 3.74
N GLU A 179 -4.33 7.91 3.56
CA GLU A 179 -3.20 8.39 2.76
C GLU A 179 -1.81 8.18 3.40
N GLN A 180 -1.76 8.01 4.73
CA GLN A 180 -0.50 8.01 5.49
C GLN A 180 -0.44 6.98 6.63
N GLY A 181 -1.55 6.72 7.31
CA GLY A 181 -1.62 5.82 8.47
C GLY A 181 -1.93 4.37 8.11
N ASP A 182 -2.67 4.11 7.03
CA ASP A 182 -3.00 2.76 6.57
C ASP A 182 -1.72 2.03 6.08
N PRO A 183 -1.36 0.88 6.68
CA PRO A 183 -0.13 0.17 6.35
C PRO A 183 -0.09 -0.31 4.90
N PHE A 184 -1.21 -0.81 4.37
CA PHE A 184 -1.27 -1.35 3.01
C PHE A 184 -1.38 -0.25 1.95
N GLU A 185 -1.95 0.92 2.28
CA GLU A 185 -1.90 2.09 1.41
C GLU A 185 -0.48 2.66 1.34
N ALA A 186 0.24 2.70 2.46
CA ALA A 186 1.65 3.08 2.48
C ALA A 186 2.52 2.07 1.69
N TRP A 187 2.32 0.77 1.90
CA TRP A 187 2.97 -0.31 1.14
C TRP A 187 2.77 -0.16 -0.36
N SER A 188 1.50 -0.08 -0.79
CA SER A 188 1.12 0.08 -2.19
C SER A 188 1.64 1.40 -2.78
N ARG A 189 1.63 2.48 -2.01
CA ARG A 189 2.13 3.79 -2.45
C ARG A 189 3.64 3.77 -2.68
N LEU A 190 4.41 3.27 -1.73
CA LEU A 190 5.86 3.27 -1.80
C LEU A 190 6.37 2.34 -2.91
N LEU A 191 5.80 1.14 -3.02
CA LEU A 191 6.11 0.23 -4.13
C LEU A 191 5.61 0.76 -5.47
N GLY A 192 4.47 1.45 -5.50
CA GLY A 192 3.93 2.10 -6.68
C GLY A 192 4.82 3.22 -7.26
N LEU A 193 5.79 3.73 -6.49
CA LEU A 193 6.80 4.65 -7.02
C LEU A 193 7.73 3.98 -8.04
N LEU A 194 7.90 2.66 -7.95
CA LEU A 194 8.68 1.88 -8.90
C LEU A 194 7.90 1.58 -10.19
N SER A 195 6.63 1.98 -10.27
CA SER A 195 5.81 1.71 -11.45
C SER A 195 6.35 2.41 -12.69
N PRO A 196 6.51 1.65 -13.79
CA PRO A 196 6.87 2.23 -15.07
C PRO A 196 5.72 3.08 -15.63
N LEU A 197 4.50 2.93 -15.12
CA LEU A 197 3.37 3.79 -15.44
C LEU A 197 3.38 4.99 -14.50
N GLY A 198 3.33 6.18 -15.08
CA GLY A 198 3.23 7.41 -14.31
C GLY A 198 2.51 8.51 -15.08
N ARG A 199 2.31 9.65 -14.40
CA ARG A 199 1.87 10.87 -15.04
C ARG A 199 2.98 11.92 -14.96
N ARG A 200 3.12 12.66 -16.05
CA ARG A 200 3.98 13.86 -16.13
C ARG A 200 3.23 15.07 -15.56
N ASP A 201 3.95 16.17 -15.33
CA ASP A 201 3.41 17.45 -14.86
C ASP A 201 2.29 18.03 -15.76
N ASP A 202 2.27 17.69 -17.05
CA ASP A 202 1.20 18.06 -18.00
C ASP A 202 -0.06 17.17 -17.88
N GLY A 203 -0.04 16.22 -16.95
CA GLY A 203 -1.14 15.27 -16.68
C GLY A 203 -1.20 14.07 -17.62
N ARG A 204 -0.32 13.98 -18.64
CA ARG A 204 -0.32 12.87 -19.60
C ARG A 204 0.26 11.61 -18.98
N TRP A 205 -0.32 10.47 -19.35
CA TRP A 205 0.25 9.16 -19.01
C TRP A 205 1.54 8.91 -19.80
N VAL A 206 2.58 8.50 -19.09
CA VAL A 206 3.90 8.20 -19.65
C VAL A 206 4.41 6.87 -19.12
N LEU A 207 5.18 6.19 -19.97
CA LEU A 207 6.09 5.12 -19.57
C LEU A 207 7.41 5.76 -19.10
N ARG A 208 7.75 5.55 -17.83
CA ARG A 208 8.95 6.09 -17.16
C ARG A 208 9.79 4.97 -16.59
N THR A 209 11.04 5.26 -16.25
CA THR A 209 11.89 4.29 -15.54
C THR A 209 11.43 4.17 -14.07
N PRO A 210 11.60 3.00 -13.41
CA PRO A 210 11.20 2.81 -12.01
C PRO A 210 11.81 3.82 -11.03
N LEU A 211 12.98 4.37 -11.36
CA LEU A 211 13.67 5.37 -10.54
C LEU A 211 13.00 6.75 -10.55
N HIS A 212 12.16 7.05 -11.55
CA HIS A 212 11.49 8.35 -11.64
C HIS A 212 10.55 8.62 -10.47
N GLY A 213 9.73 7.65 -10.08
CA GLY A 213 8.78 7.86 -8.98
C GLY A 213 9.49 8.02 -7.64
N VAL A 214 10.56 7.26 -7.43
CA VAL A 214 11.39 7.33 -6.21
C VAL A 214 12.08 8.68 -6.08
N ASN A 215 12.50 9.27 -7.20
CA ASN A 215 13.11 10.60 -7.22
C ASN A 215 12.17 11.72 -6.73
N GLY A 216 10.85 11.52 -6.84
CA GLY A 216 9.85 12.44 -6.32
C GLY A 216 9.53 12.26 -4.83
N LEU A 217 10.13 11.27 -4.17
CA LEU A 217 9.87 10.97 -2.76
C LEU A 217 10.46 12.06 -1.87
N ARG A 218 9.59 12.76 -1.15
CA ARG A 218 9.99 13.77 -0.17
C ARG A 218 10.12 13.14 1.21
N GLY A 219 11.12 13.59 1.97
CA GLY A 219 11.29 13.18 3.36
C GLY A 219 10.06 13.53 4.19
N GLN A 220 9.47 12.54 4.84
CA GLN A 220 8.34 12.71 5.75
C GLN A 220 8.53 11.86 7.02
N ARG A 221 7.88 12.26 8.10
CA ARG A 221 7.91 11.52 9.38
C ARG A 221 7.49 10.08 9.16
N GLY A 222 8.25 9.13 9.73
CA GLY A 222 7.97 7.70 9.61
C GLY A 222 8.41 7.05 8.30
N LEU A 223 8.93 7.78 7.31
CA LEU A 223 9.36 7.18 6.03
C LEU A 223 10.49 6.16 6.21
N VAL A 224 11.54 6.54 6.93
CA VAL A 224 12.69 5.66 7.21
C VAL A 224 12.27 4.36 7.90
N PRO A 225 11.55 4.37 9.04
CA PRO A 225 11.12 3.12 9.67
C PRO A 225 10.15 2.32 8.80
N THR A 226 9.28 2.97 8.02
CA THR A 226 8.42 2.26 7.06
C THR A 226 9.26 1.49 6.05
N VAL A 227 10.18 2.16 5.35
CA VAL A 227 11.06 1.53 4.36
C VAL A 227 11.96 0.47 4.99
N ALA A 228 12.46 0.70 6.20
CA ALA A 228 13.26 -0.29 6.93
C ALA A 228 12.48 -1.58 7.20
N VAL A 229 11.21 -1.47 7.64
CA VAL A 229 10.33 -2.64 7.82
C VAL A 229 10.07 -3.33 6.48
N MET A 230 9.79 -2.56 5.43
CA MET A 230 9.51 -3.13 4.10
C MET A 230 10.67 -3.96 3.56
N LEU A 231 11.90 -3.42 3.66
CA LEU A 231 13.10 -4.09 3.17
C LEU A 231 13.53 -5.21 4.13
N GLY A 232 13.45 -4.97 5.44
CA GLY A 232 13.83 -5.95 6.45
C GLY A 232 12.93 -7.18 6.46
N GLY A 233 11.61 -6.98 6.32
CA GLY A 233 10.63 -8.08 6.22
C GLY A 233 10.89 -8.97 5.01
N MET A 234 11.02 -8.37 3.82
CA MET A 234 11.33 -9.12 2.59
C MET A 234 12.70 -9.81 2.63
N ALA A 235 13.69 -9.19 3.27
CA ALA A 235 15.01 -9.79 3.41
C ALA A 235 14.99 -11.00 4.36
N TYR A 236 14.19 -10.94 5.43
CA TYR A 236 14.04 -12.05 6.38
C TYR A 236 13.24 -13.21 5.76
N ASP A 237 12.16 -12.91 5.04
CA ASP A 237 11.30 -13.90 4.37
C ASP A 237 12.04 -14.73 3.29
N GLY A 238 13.17 -14.21 2.78
CA GLY A 238 13.98 -14.90 1.79
C GLY A 238 14.96 -15.95 2.33
N PHE A 239 15.06 -16.16 3.64
CA PHE A 239 15.96 -17.14 4.30
C PHE A 239 15.18 -18.23 5.02
#